data_AF-A0A258JSC1-F1
#
_entry.id   AF-A0A258JSC1-F1
#
_cell.length_a   1.000
_cell.length_b   1.000
_cell.length_c   1.000
_cell.angle_alpha   90.00
_cell.angle_beta   90.00
_cell.angle_gamma   90.00
#
_symmetry.space_group_name_H-M   'P 1'
#
loop_
_entity.id
_entity.type
_entity.pdbx_description
1 polymer ?
#
loop_
_entity_poly.entity_id
_entity_poly.type
_entity_poly.pdbx_seq_one_letter_code
_entity_poly.pdbx_strand_id
1 'polypeptide(L)'
;MFFQHVYDKSLAQGSYVIGCQKTGEAIVIDAQRDIDIYIDIAKQNNLRITHIAETHIHADFLCGSRELAAVTNATMYLSDEGGEDWQYQFPHKGLKEGDIIRVGNLTLEVIHTPGHTPESISFLLTDHPATDKPVMVLTGDFVFVGDIGRPDLLEKAAGLAGTKEDGAKQMFHSLKKFAALPEYVQVWSGHGAGSACGKALGAVASSTVGYEKIRNWALQYSENEKGFIDYLLADQPEPPKYFAMMKHLNKVDRPLLIDVPKHPKLTKEQFISAYEKGMKVIDTRNKVEFAKGFIPNTLNIQGNNSFATWCGWLLNYQEQFILVAEDSQMEDLTR
;
A
#
# COMPACT_ATOMS: atom_id res chain seq x y z
N MET A 1 21.95 1.23 11.49
CA MET A 1 20.50 1.04 11.25
C MET A 1 20.20 -0.37 10.72
N PHE A 2 19.06 -0.96 11.08
CA PHE A 2 18.46 -2.12 10.40
C PHE A 2 17.42 -1.62 9.39
N PHE A 3 17.35 -2.25 8.21
CA PHE A 3 16.37 -1.95 7.17
C PHE A 3 15.96 -3.24 6.47
N GLN A 4 14.66 -3.47 6.35
CA GLN A 4 14.11 -4.56 5.56
C GLN A 4 12.89 -4.09 4.77
N HIS A 5 12.92 -4.33 3.47
CA HIS A 5 11.79 -4.17 2.56
C HIS A 5 11.00 -5.48 2.51
N VAL A 6 9.70 -5.38 2.78
CA VAL A 6 8.73 -6.48 2.70
C VAL A 6 7.82 -6.19 1.51
N TYR A 7 7.73 -7.12 0.57
CA TYR A 7 7.05 -6.89 -0.71
C TYR A 7 5.99 -7.95 -1.00
N ASP A 8 4.74 -7.51 -1.13
CA ASP A 8 3.63 -8.31 -1.62
C ASP A 8 3.66 -8.34 -3.16
N LYS A 9 3.86 -9.54 -3.72
CA LYS A 9 3.94 -9.71 -5.18
C LYS A 9 2.59 -9.68 -5.87
N SER A 10 1.49 -9.94 -5.17
CA SER A 10 0.15 -9.94 -5.74
C SER A 10 -0.36 -8.51 -5.91
N LEU A 11 -0.12 -7.67 -4.92
CA LEU A 11 -0.53 -6.27 -4.90
C LEU A 11 0.55 -5.32 -5.43
N ALA A 12 1.77 -5.84 -5.62
CA ALA A 12 2.96 -5.05 -5.96
C ALA A 12 3.25 -3.97 -4.91
N GLN A 13 2.98 -4.27 -3.64
CA GLN A 13 3.02 -3.36 -2.50
C GLN A 13 4.29 -3.56 -1.68
N GLY A 14 4.94 -2.46 -1.32
CA GLY A 14 6.15 -2.39 -0.53
C GLY A 14 5.91 -1.76 0.83
N SER A 15 6.36 -2.45 1.86
CA SER A 15 6.34 -2.00 3.26
C SER A 15 7.71 -2.14 3.90
N TYR A 16 7.95 -1.40 4.99
CA TYR A 16 9.30 -1.21 5.51
C TYR A 16 9.40 -1.49 7.00
N VAL A 17 10.40 -2.26 7.41
CA VAL A 17 10.82 -2.39 8.81
C VAL A 17 12.17 -1.72 8.99
N ILE A 18 12.20 -0.69 9.83
CA ILE A 18 13.40 0.12 10.05
C ILE A 18 13.70 0.14 11.55
N GLY A 19 14.92 -0.19 11.94
CA GLY A 19 15.29 -0.41 13.34
C GLY A 19 16.57 0.29 13.79
N CYS A 20 16.54 0.84 14.99
CA CYS A 20 17.74 1.26 15.72
C CYS A 20 18.31 0.05 16.47
N GLN A 21 19.34 -0.60 15.92
CA GLN A 21 19.96 -1.78 16.55
C GLN A 21 20.57 -1.50 17.94
N LYS A 22 20.90 -0.24 18.25
CA LYS A 22 21.44 0.15 19.57
C LYS A 22 20.36 0.13 20.67
N THR A 23 19.16 0.62 20.38
CA THR A 23 18.07 0.71 21.37
C THR A 23 17.05 -0.42 21.24
N GLY A 24 17.06 -1.14 20.11
CA GLY A 24 16.09 -2.18 19.79
C GLY A 24 14.76 -1.62 19.27
N GLU A 25 14.57 -0.31 19.17
CA GLU A 25 13.31 0.27 18.67
C GLU A 25 13.20 0.15 17.15
N ALA A 26 12.00 -0.16 16.66
CA ALA A 26 11.70 -0.19 15.23
C ALA A 26 10.40 0.54 14.87
N ILE A 27 10.35 1.01 13.63
CA ILE A 27 9.17 1.53 12.93
C ILE A 27 8.78 0.59 11.78
N VAL A 28 7.48 0.38 11.62
CA VAL A 28 6.91 -0.24 10.41
C VAL A 28 6.16 0.82 9.62
N ILE A 29 6.39 0.88 8.30
CA ILE A 29 5.74 1.85 7.39
C ILE A 29 4.95 1.09 6.33
N ASP A 30 3.68 1.50 6.16
CA ASP A 30 2.70 0.94 5.21
C ASP A 30 2.49 -0.58 5.39
N ALA A 31 2.21 -1.00 6.63
CA ALA A 31 2.04 -2.41 6.98
C ALA A 31 0.90 -3.08 6.20
N GLN A 32 1.17 -4.22 5.58
CA GLN A 32 0.16 -5.16 5.09
C GLN A 32 -0.64 -5.75 6.26
N ARG A 33 -1.85 -6.23 5.98
CA ARG A 33 -2.74 -6.75 7.03
C ARG A 33 -2.24 -8.01 7.72
N ASP A 34 -1.45 -8.81 7.01
CA ASP A 34 -0.73 -9.97 7.54
C ASP A 34 0.44 -9.50 8.39
N ILE A 35 0.17 -9.25 9.68
CA ILE A 35 1.12 -8.56 10.57
C ILE A 35 2.23 -9.45 11.14
N ASP A 36 2.07 -10.77 11.08
CA ASP A 36 3.01 -11.74 11.65
C ASP A 36 4.40 -11.64 11.01
N ILE A 37 4.46 -11.32 9.71
CA ILE A 37 5.72 -11.06 9.00
C ILE A 37 6.56 -9.98 9.70
N TYR A 38 5.94 -8.90 10.18
CA TYR A 38 6.66 -7.81 10.86
C TYR A 38 7.09 -8.21 12.26
N ILE A 39 6.24 -8.93 12.99
CA ILE A 39 6.53 -9.44 14.33
C ILE A 39 7.73 -10.40 14.29
N ASP A 40 7.76 -11.27 13.28
CA ASP A 40 8.84 -12.24 13.09
C ASP A 40 10.13 -11.57 12.66
N ILE A 41 10.08 -10.61 11.73
CA ILE A 41 11.24 -9.78 11.37
C ILE A 41 11.81 -9.09 12.61
N ALA A 42 10.95 -8.47 13.43
CA ALA A 42 11.40 -7.77 14.63
C ALA A 42 12.06 -8.73 15.63
N LYS A 43 11.43 -9.88 15.91
CA LYS A 43 11.98 -10.91 16.81
C LYS A 43 13.34 -11.43 16.33
N GLN A 44 13.45 -11.81 15.05
CA GLN A 44 14.69 -12.38 14.49
C GLN A 44 15.86 -11.39 14.55
N ASN A 45 15.57 -10.09 14.58
CA ASN A 45 16.57 -9.02 14.58
C ASN A 45 16.74 -8.34 15.96
N ASN A 46 16.17 -8.90 17.03
CA ASN A 46 16.19 -8.33 18.38
C ASN A 46 15.64 -6.89 18.45
N LEU A 47 14.59 -6.63 17.67
CA LEU A 47 13.89 -5.36 17.61
C LEU A 47 12.50 -5.46 18.27
N ARG A 48 11.96 -4.31 18.66
CA ARG A 48 10.61 -4.12 19.15
C ARG A 48 9.94 -3.03 18.32
N ILE A 49 8.86 -3.39 17.65
CA ILE A 49 8.00 -2.44 16.94
C ILE A 49 7.36 -1.54 17.98
N THR A 50 7.73 -0.27 17.95
CA THR A 50 7.29 0.77 18.89
C THR A 50 6.60 1.93 18.15
N HIS A 51 6.82 2.00 16.84
CA HIS A 51 6.32 3.02 15.95
C HIS A 51 5.68 2.33 14.74
N ILE A 52 4.56 2.86 14.28
CA ILE A 52 3.90 2.46 13.05
C ILE A 52 3.51 3.73 12.32
N ALA A 53 3.74 3.81 11.01
CA ALA A 53 3.30 4.95 10.22
C ALA A 53 2.72 4.53 8.87
N GLU A 54 1.91 5.40 8.28
CA GLU A 54 1.38 5.25 6.94
C GLU A 54 1.74 6.48 6.11
N THR A 55 2.04 6.28 4.84
CA THR A 55 2.31 7.37 3.90
C THR A 55 1.02 8.06 3.45
N HIS A 56 -0.08 7.32 3.35
CA HIS A 56 -1.39 7.83 2.95
C HIS A 56 -2.50 6.81 3.26
N ILE A 57 -3.77 7.19 3.10
CA ILE A 57 -4.90 6.26 3.20
C ILE A 57 -4.90 5.39 1.93
N HIS A 58 -4.48 4.14 2.04
CA HIS A 58 -4.28 3.25 0.88
C HIS A 58 -5.59 2.88 0.16
N ALA A 59 -5.50 2.69 -1.16
CA ALA A 59 -6.66 2.43 -2.03
C ALA A 59 -6.77 0.97 -2.48
N ASP A 60 -5.70 0.19 -2.39
CA ASP A 60 -5.54 -1.09 -3.07
C ASP A 60 -5.27 -2.25 -2.11
N PHE A 61 -5.05 -1.95 -0.83
CA PHE A 61 -5.02 -2.96 0.21
C PHE A 61 -5.55 -2.40 1.53
N LEU A 62 -5.88 -3.30 2.44
CA LEU A 62 -6.28 -2.93 3.78
C LEU A 62 -5.06 -2.90 4.69
N CYS A 63 -4.77 -1.74 5.27
CA CYS A 63 -3.60 -1.57 6.13
C CYS A 63 -3.70 -2.38 7.41
N GLY A 64 -2.60 -3.01 7.79
CA GLY A 64 -2.41 -3.75 9.03
C GLY A 64 -1.90 -2.90 10.19
N SER A 65 -1.77 -1.58 10.03
CA SER A 65 -1.23 -0.70 11.08
C SER A 65 -2.01 -0.80 12.38
N ARG A 66 -3.34 -0.89 12.30
CA ARG A 66 -4.22 -1.00 13.48
C ARG A 66 -4.13 -2.38 14.12
N GLU A 67 -4.13 -3.43 13.32
CA GLU A 67 -3.85 -4.80 13.75
C GLU A 67 -2.50 -4.89 14.48
N LEU A 68 -1.44 -4.32 13.89
CA LEU A 68 -0.09 -4.34 14.42
C LEU A 68 0.01 -3.50 15.70
N ALA A 69 -0.63 -2.34 15.76
CA ALA A 69 -0.71 -1.52 16.97
C ALA A 69 -1.40 -2.26 18.11
N ALA A 70 -2.49 -2.99 17.82
CA ALA A 70 -3.24 -3.74 18.82
C ALA A 70 -2.40 -4.85 19.49
N VAL A 71 -1.52 -5.53 18.73
CA VAL A 71 -0.68 -6.61 19.28
C VAL A 71 0.65 -6.13 19.88
N THR A 72 1.15 -4.97 19.46
CA THR A 72 2.46 -4.44 19.90
C THR A 72 2.37 -3.31 20.91
N ASN A 73 1.21 -2.65 21.04
CA ASN A 73 1.03 -1.35 21.70
C ASN A 73 1.92 -0.23 21.12
N ALA A 74 2.37 -0.38 19.87
CA ALA A 74 3.13 0.66 19.17
C ALA A 74 2.28 1.91 18.94
N THR A 75 2.94 3.06 18.90
CA THR A 75 2.28 4.33 18.57
C THR A 75 2.09 4.43 17.05
N MET A 76 0.86 4.72 16.61
CA MET A 76 0.56 5.02 15.22
C MET A 76 0.76 6.51 14.93
N TYR A 77 1.51 6.82 13.89
CA TYR A 77 1.81 8.15 13.40
C TYR A 77 1.27 8.28 11.97
N LEU A 78 0.17 9.01 11.79
CA LEU A 78 -0.55 9.10 10.52
C LEU A 78 -0.73 10.57 10.14
N SER A 79 -0.90 10.86 8.86
CA SER A 79 -1.04 12.24 8.37
C SER A 79 -2.28 12.96 8.94
N ASP A 80 -2.10 14.23 9.30
CA ASP A 80 -3.15 15.21 9.65
C ASP A 80 -3.24 16.33 8.58
N GLU A 81 -2.70 16.10 7.38
CA GLU A 81 -2.62 17.10 6.29
C GLU A 81 -3.78 17.01 5.27
N GLY A 82 -4.74 16.09 5.49
CA GLY A 82 -5.81 15.78 4.53
C GLY A 82 -6.98 16.77 4.48
N GLY A 83 -6.99 17.82 5.29
CA GLY A 83 -8.16 18.70 5.45
C GLY A 83 -9.30 18.00 6.19
N GLU A 84 -10.56 18.42 6.01
CA GLU A 84 -11.71 17.82 6.72
C GLU A 84 -12.11 16.45 6.17
N ASP A 85 -11.90 16.23 4.87
CA ASP A 85 -12.41 15.05 4.16
C ASP A 85 -11.46 13.84 4.18
N TRP A 86 -10.17 14.03 4.46
CA TRP A 86 -9.15 12.98 4.42
C TRP A 86 -8.44 12.78 5.76
N GLN A 87 -9.22 12.51 6.79
CA GLN A 87 -8.76 12.25 8.16
C GLN A 87 -9.09 10.84 8.63
N TYR A 88 -8.16 10.22 9.33
CA TYR A 88 -8.37 8.93 10.01
C TYR A 88 -9.34 9.09 11.18
N GLN A 89 -10.31 8.17 11.31
CA GLN A 89 -11.41 8.25 12.28
C GLN A 89 -11.20 7.34 13.50
N PHE A 90 -9.94 7.06 13.82
CA PHE A 90 -9.53 6.24 14.96
C PHE A 90 -8.29 6.86 15.63
N PRO A 91 -7.98 6.51 16.89
CA PRO A 91 -6.90 7.16 17.63
C PRO A 91 -5.52 6.97 16.99
N HIS A 92 -4.80 8.07 16.78
CA HIS A 92 -3.43 8.10 16.26
C HIS A 92 -2.73 9.41 16.68
N LYS A 93 -1.42 9.51 16.44
CA LYS A 93 -0.72 10.80 16.46
C LYS A 93 -0.73 11.39 15.05
N GLY A 94 -1.40 12.54 14.90
CA GLY A 94 -1.41 13.30 13.65
C GLY A 94 -0.03 13.87 13.35
N LEU A 95 0.39 13.75 12.09
CA LEU A 95 1.65 14.26 11.56
C LEU A 95 1.41 15.40 10.57
N LYS A 96 2.27 16.42 10.62
CA LYS A 96 2.32 17.54 9.68
C LYS A 96 3.72 17.67 9.07
N GLU A 97 3.82 18.47 8.01
CA GLU A 97 5.11 18.88 7.43
C GLU A 97 6.10 19.32 8.51
N GLY A 98 7.31 18.77 8.47
CA GLY A 98 8.40 19.09 9.39
C GLY A 98 8.34 18.38 10.74
N ASP A 99 7.27 17.62 11.03
CA ASP A 99 7.25 16.77 12.23
C ASP A 99 8.35 15.71 12.17
N ILE A 100 8.84 15.32 13.35
CA ILE A 100 9.94 14.38 13.48
C ILE A 100 9.52 13.18 14.33
N ILE A 101 9.66 11.99 13.75
CA ILE A 101 9.56 10.72 14.47
C ILE A 101 10.98 10.26 14.82
N ARG A 102 11.25 10.04 16.11
CA ARG A 102 12.53 9.50 16.60
C ARG A 102 12.38 8.03 16.92
N VAL A 103 13.20 7.19 16.29
CA VAL A 103 13.24 5.73 16.53
C VAL A 103 14.63 5.39 17.02
N GLY A 104 14.83 5.39 18.34
CA GLY A 104 16.17 5.37 18.94
C GLY A 104 17.07 6.48 18.39
N ASN A 105 18.12 6.09 17.66
CA ASN A 105 19.08 7.03 17.03
C ASN A 105 18.71 7.43 15.60
N LEU A 106 17.56 6.99 15.08
CA LEU A 106 17.09 7.35 13.75
C LEU A 106 16.12 8.51 13.84
N THR A 107 16.05 9.33 12.79
CA THR A 107 15.05 10.39 12.64
C THR A 107 14.36 10.22 11.30
N LEU A 108 13.04 10.27 11.31
CA LEU A 108 12.20 10.36 10.12
C LEU A 108 11.49 11.71 10.17
N GLU A 109 11.87 12.61 9.27
CA GLU A 109 11.22 13.90 9.06
C GLU A 109 10.07 13.74 8.07
N VAL A 110 8.92 14.32 8.41
CA VAL A 110 7.71 14.27 7.60
C VAL A 110 7.76 15.35 6.52
N ILE A 111 7.57 14.95 5.28
CA ILE A 111 7.39 15.86 4.14
C ILE A 111 5.97 15.67 3.62
N HIS A 112 5.13 16.71 3.66
CA HIS A 112 3.83 16.70 3.02
C HIS A 112 4.01 16.73 1.50
N THR A 113 3.54 15.67 0.86
CA THR A 113 3.72 15.40 -0.58
C THR A 113 2.37 15.09 -1.21
N PRO A 114 1.41 16.04 -1.22
CA PRO A 114 0.10 15.81 -1.80
C PRO A 114 0.20 15.61 -3.31
N GLY A 115 -0.73 14.85 -3.86
CA GLY A 115 -0.83 14.61 -5.29
C GLY A 115 -1.55 13.31 -5.59
N HIS A 116 -1.03 12.20 -5.07
CA HIS A 116 -1.74 10.92 -5.11
C HIS A 116 -2.99 10.96 -4.22
N THR A 117 -2.82 11.50 -3.01
CA THR A 117 -3.90 11.85 -2.10
C THR A 117 -3.62 13.22 -1.47
N PRO A 118 -4.63 13.90 -0.89
CA PRO A 118 -4.43 15.19 -0.25
C PRO A 118 -3.59 15.09 1.02
N GLU A 119 -3.71 13.99 1.77
CA GLU A 119 -2.99 13.75 3.02
C GLU A 119 -1.61 13.11 2.83
N SER A 120 -1.22 12.71 1.61
CA SER A 120 0.03 11.98 1.34
C SER A 120 1.25 12.66 1.97
N ILE A 121 1.99 11.90 2.77
CA ILE A 121 3.27 12.29 3.37
C ILE A 121 4.37 11.29 2.98
N SER A 122 5.59 11.79 2.88
CA SER A 122 6.82 11.03 2.70
C SER A 122 7.69 11.14 3.95
N PHE A 123 8.55 10.15 4.20
CA PHE A 123 9.44 10.14 5.36
C PHE A 123 10.90 10.23 4.93
N LEU A 124 11.58 11.33 5.25
CA LEU A 124 13.00 11.52 5.02
C LEU A 124 13.80 11.03 6.23
N LEU A 125 14.55 9.95 6.05
CA LEU A 125 15.27 9.29 7.13
C LEU A 125 16.74 9.70 7.21
N THR A 126 17.19 9.94 8.44
CA THR A 126 18.61 10.15 8.79
C THR A 126 19.07 9.09 9.81
N ASP A 127 20.18 8.39 9.49
CA ASP A 127 20.88 7.46 10.38
C ASP A 127 22.02 8.22 11.09
N HIS A 128 21.69 8.96 12.15
CA HIS A 128 22.64 9.82 12.89
C HIS A 128 23.94 9.14 13.31
N PRO A 129 23.97 7.84 13.70
CA PRO A 129 25.21 7.11 13.95
C PRO A 129 26.19 7.07 12.76
N ALA A 130 25.69 7.17 11.52
CA ALA A 130 26.50 7.15 10.31
C ALA A 130 26.81 8.56 9.79
N THR A 131 25.82 9.47 9.81
CA THR A 131 25.93 10.84 9.28
C THR A 131 24.72 11.69 9.70
N ASP A 132 24.90 13.01 9.81
CA ASP A 132 23.79 13.97 10.01
C ASP A 132 23.01 14.27 8.71
N LYS A 133 23.39 13.62 7.60
CA LYS A 133 22.74 13.79 6.29
C LYS A 133 21.63 12.75 6.08
N PRO A 134 20.52 13.09 5.39
CA PRO A 134 19.48 12.12 5.09
C PRO A 134 20.01 11.02 4.16
N VAL A 135 19.57 9.78 4.33
CA VAL A 135 20.06 8.62 3.57
C VAL A 135 19.00 8.00 2.66
N MET A 136 17.73 8.11 3.03
CA MET A 136 16.61 7.56 2.25
C MET A 136 15.35 8.41 2.43
N VAL A 137 14.50 8.41 1.40
CA VAL A 137 13.13 8.92 1.46
C VAL A 137 12.17 7.79 1.13
N LEU A 138 11.19 7.59 2.01
CA LEU A 138 10.09 6.66 1.82
C LEU A 138 8.93 7.46 1.25
N THR A 139 8.61 7.23 -0.02
CA THR A 139 7.75 8.11 -0.81
C THR A 139 6.30 7.66 -0.86
N GLY A 140 5.98 6.46 -0.37
CA GLY A 140 4.66 5.87 -0.58
C GLY A 140 4.29 5.91 -2.07
N ASP A 141 3.10 6.40 -2.38
CA ASP A 141 2.62 6.51 -3.76
C ASP A 141 2.85 7.89 -4.38
N PHE A 142 3.76 8.70 -3.82
CA PHE A 142 4.15 9.98 -4.40
C PHE A 142 5.09 9.80 -5.62
N VAL A 143 6.28 9.25 -5.40
CA VAL A 143 7.29 8.98 -6.44
C VAL A 143 7.63 7.50 -6.45
N PHE A 144 7.51 6.87 -7.61
CA PHE A 144 7.90 5.49 -7.87
C PHE A 144 9.24 5.43 -8.61
N VAL A 145 9.76 4.22 -8.82
CA VAL A 145 10.90 3.99 -9.71
C VAL A 145 10.48 4.19 -11.17
N GLY A 146 10.78 5.36 -11.74
CA GLY A 146 10.48 5.73 -13.12
C GLY A 146 9.09 6.31 -13.37
N ASP A 147 8.26 6.50 -12.34
CA ASP A 147 6.91 7.04 -12.45
C ASP A 147 6.48 7.79 -11.17
N ILE A 148 5.24 8.27 -11.11
CA ILE A 148 4.61 8.95 -9.97
C ILE A 148 3.18 8.43 -9.72
N GLY A 149 2.63 8.74 -8.56
CA GLY A 149 1.24 8.44 -8.23
C GLY A 149 0.22 9.09 -9.17
N ARG A 150 -0.89 8.40 -9.40
CA ARG A 150 -2.04 8.98 -10.11
C ARG A 150 -2.95 9.81 -9.16
N PRO A 151 -3.48 10.96 -9.58
CA PRO A 151 -4.31 11.84 -8.75
C PRO A 151 -5.83 11.60 -8.89
N ASP A 152 -6.26 10.73 -9.81
CA ASP A 152 -7.67 10.61 -10.21
C ASP A 152 -8.48 9.58 -9.41
N LEU A 153 -7.86 8.88 -8.46
CA LEU A 153 -8.54 7.86 -7.65
C LEU A 153 -9.68 8.45 -6.80
N LEU A 154 -9.51 9.67 -6.29
CA LEU A 154 -10.54 10.36 -5.49
C LEU A 154 -11.79 10.64 -6.33
N GLU A 155 -11.60 11.06 -7.57
CA GLU A 155 -12.70 11.34 -8.48
C GLU A 155 -13.41 10.04 -8.91
N LYS A 156 -12.64 9.04 -9.36
CA LYS A 156 -13.20 7.81 -9.91
C LYS A 156 -13.77 6.87 -8.85
N ALA A 157 -13.11 6.74 -7.69
CA ALA A 157 -13.52 5.81 -6.64
C ALA A 157 -14.34 6.47 -5.52
N ALA A 158 -14.07 7.73 -5.17
CA ALA A 158 -14.80 8.44 -4.11
C ALA A 158 -15.90 9.38 -4.65
N GLY A 159 -16.05 9.53 -5.98
CA GLY A 159 -17.13 10.29 -6.60
C GLY A 159 -17.00 11.82 -6.49
N LEU A 160 -15.80 12.32 -6.16
CA LEU A 160 -15.53 13.74 -5.99
C LEU A 160 -15.10 14.36 -7.33
N ALA A 161 -16.07 14.86 -8.10
CA ALA A 161 -15.82 15.49 -9.40
C ALA A 161 -14.87 16.70 -9.29
N GLY A 162 -13.89 16.80 -10.20
CA GLY A 162 -12.98 17.94 -10.31
C GLY A 162 -11.79 17.92 -9.36
N THR A 163 -11.52 16.78 -8.69
CA THR A 163 -10.40 16.65 -7.76
C THR A 163 -9.10 16.24 -8.45
N LYS A 164 -9.16 15.59 -9.62
CA LYS A 164 -7.97 15.08 -10.31
C LYS A 164 -7.05 16.20 -10.82
N GLU A 165 -7.60 17.32 -11.30
CA GLU A 165 -6.80 18.46 -11.78
C GLU A 165 -6.06 19.14 -10.63
N ASP A 166 -6.72 19.31 -9.48
CA ASP A 166 -6.09 19.89 -8.30
C ASP A 166 -5.05 18.95 -7.69
N GLY A 167 -5.33 17.65 -7.64
CA GLY A 167 -4.32 16.63 -7.28
C GLY A 167 -3.12 16.63 -8.23
N ALA A 168 -3.32 16.83 -9.54
CA ALA A 168 -2.23 16.95 -10.50
C ALA A 168 -1.37 18.22 -10.26
N LYS A 169 -1.97 19.36 -9.95
CA LYS A 169 -1.22 20.57 -9.56
C LYS A 169 -0.44 20.36 -8.26
N GLN A 170 -1.06 19.74 -7.27
CA GLN A 170 -0.40 19.40 -6.00
C GLN A 170 0.81 18.49 -6.25
N MET A 171 0.65 17.44 -7.06
CA MET A 171 1.73 16.54 -7.45
C MET A 171 2.90 17.31 -8.09
N PHE A 172 2.60 18.22 -9.01
CA PHE A 172 3.61 19.06 -9.66
C PHE A 172 4.41 19.90 -8.65
N HIS A 173 3.74 20.50 -7.66
CA HIS A 173 4.40 21.27 -6.61
C HIS A 173 5.19 20.38 -5.63
N SER A 174 4.66 19.22 -5.26
CA SER A 174 5.36 18.24 -4.42
C SER A 174 6.64 17.75 -5.07
N LEU A 175 6.66 17.55 -6.39
CA LEU A 175 7.87 17.16 -7.14
C LEU A 175 9.00 18.18 -7.04
N LYS A 176 8.71 19.47 -6.80
CA LYS A 176 9.74 20.49 -6.54
C LYS A 176 10.44 20.25 -5.20
N LYS A 177 9.70 19.82 -4.17
CA LYS A 177 10.30 19.40 -2.88
C LYS A 177 11.20 18.19 -3.07
N PHE A 178 10.73 17.17 -3.80
CA PHE A 178 11.52 15.98 -4.12
C PHE A 178 12.81 16.31 -4.88
N ALA A 179 12.72 17.16 -5.90
CA ALA A 179 13.87 17.55 -6.72
C ALA A 179 14.93 18.37 -5.96
N ALA A 180 14.54 19.00 -4.84
CA ALA A 180 15.43 19.74 -3.95
C ALA A 180 16.20 18.83 -2.96
N LEU A 181 15.80 17.56 -2.82
CA LEU A 181 16.54 16.61 -1.98
C LEU A 181 17.92 16.29 -2.57
N PRO A 182 18.91 15.93 -1.73
CA PRO A 182 20.23 15.53 -2.22
C PRO A 182 20.15 14.31 -3.14
N GLU A 183 20.88 14.35 -4.26
CA GLU A 183 20.78 13.34 -5.32
C GLU A 183 21.15 11.92 -4.90
N TYR A 184 21.97 11.78 -3.85
CA TYR A 184 22.39 10.48 -3.31
C TYR A 184 21.34 9.81 -2.41
N VAL A 185 20.26 10.52 -2.04
CA VAL A 185 19.20 9.97 -1.18
C VAL A 185 18.49 8.84 -1.93
N GLN A 186 18.38 7.68 -1.28
CA GLN A 186 17.66 6.53 -1.83
C GLN A 186 16.15 6.79 -1.85
N VAL A 187 15.46 6.24 -2.83
CA VAL A 187 14.01 6.36 -3.00
C VAL A 187 13.38 4.98 -2.83
N TRP A 188 12.44 4.90 -1.88
CA TRP A 188 11.73 3.68 -1.51
C TRP A 188 10.22 3.93 -1.58
N SER A 189 9.56 3.39 -2.60
CA SER A 189 8.16 3.66 -2.91
C SER A 189 7.19 2.64 -2.31
N GLY A 190 5.92 3.02 -2.15
CA GLY A 190 4.86 2.14 -1.63
C GLY A 190 4.46 1.03 -2.59
N HIS A 191 4.72 1.20 -3.90
CA HIS A 191 4.41 0.20 -4.93
C HIS A 191 5.52 0.03 -5.97
N GLY A 192 5.48 -1.09 -6.68
CA GLY A 192 6.37 -1.44 -7.79
C GLY A 192 5.63 -1.95 -9.04
N ALA A 193 6.37 -2.55 -9.98
CA ALA A 193 5.81 -3.06 -11.23
C ALA A 193 4.61 -3.99 -11.01
N GLY A 194 3.48 -3.65 -11.65
CA GLY A 194 2.23 -4.41 -11.60
C GLY A 194 1.10 -3.72 -10.82
N SER A 195 1.39 -2.67 -10.04
CA SER A 195 0.36 -1.92 -9.32
C SER A 195 -0.50 -1.06 -10.25
N ALA A 196 -1.78 -0.89 -9.91
CA ALA A 196 -2.73 -0.01 -10.59
C ALA A 196 -2.67 1.46 -10.12
N CYS A 197 -1.82 1.77 -9.12
CA CYS A 197 -1.63 3.10 -8.56
C CYS A 197 -0.71 4.01 -9.40
N GLY A 198 -0.07 3.49 -10.44
CA GLY A 198 0.67 4.28 -11.44
C GLY A 198 0.62 3.64 -12.84
N LYS A 199 1.26 4.29 -13.82
CA LYS A 199 1.14 3.91 -15.25
C LYS A 199 2.16 2.85 -15.67
N ALA A 200 3.42 3.02 -15.24
CA ALA A 200 4.56 2.24 -15.72
C ALA A 200 5.66 2.10 -14.67
N LEU A 201 5.33 1.55 -13.49
CA LEU A 201 6.27 1.37 -12.40
C LEU A 201 7.41 0.40 -12.78
N GLY A 202 8.64 0.74 -12.38
CA GLY A 202 9.82 -0.09 -12.57
C GLY A 202 9.79 -1.38 -11.74
N ALA A 203 10.41 -2.44 -12.27
CA ALA A 203 10.58 -3.71 -11.57
C ALA A 203 11.80 -3.72 -10.61
N VAL A 204 12.54 -2.62 -10.54
CA VAL A 204 13.65 -2.44 -9.60
C VAL A 204 13.07 -1.91 -8.28
N ALA A 205 13.49 -2.49 -7.15
CA ALA A 205 12.87 -2.24 -5.85
C ALA A 205 13.09 -0.84 -5.28
N SER A 206 14.14 -0.13 -5.71
CA SER A 206 14.48 1.19 -5.21
C SER A 206 15.21 2.02 -6.26
N SER A 207 15.30 3.33 -6.04
CA SER A 207 16.05 4.26 -6.89
C SER A 207 16.84 5.27 -6.05
N THR A 208 17.26 6.37 -6.67
CA THR A 208 17.84 7.55 -5.99
C THR A 208 17.21 8.81 -6.55
N VAL A 209 17.20 9.89 -5.75
CA VAL A 209 16.70 11.20 -6.21
C VAL A 209 17.42 11.63 -7.50
N GLY A 210 18.73 11.47 -7.57
CA GLY A 210 19.53 11.80 -8.75
C GLY A 210 19.13 11.00 -10.00
N TYR A 211 18.91 9.69 -9.84
CA TYR A 211 18.50 8.85 -10.96
C TYR A 211 17.09 9.19 -11.46
N GLU A 212 16.15 9.44 -10.54
CA GLU A 212 14.79 9.84 -10.91
C GLU A 212 14.78 11.21 -11.61
N LYS A 213 15.59 12.18 -11.18
CA LYS A 213 15.73 13.47 -11.89
C LYS A 213 16.17 13.31 -13.35
N ILE A 214 17.00 12.30 -13.64
CA ILE A 214 17.49 12.02 -14.99
C ILE A 214 16.45 11.26 -15.83
N ARG A 215 15.78 10.28 -15.23
CA ARG A 215 14.98 9.29 -15.98
C ARG A 215 13.46 9.50 -15.87
N ASN A 216 12.97 9.90 -14.70
CA ASN A 216 11.55 9.95 -14.42
C ASN A 216 10.89 11.03 -15.29
N TRP A 217 9.89 10.62 -16.07
CA TRP A 217 9.23 11.50 -17.04
C TRP A 217 8.65 12.73 -16.35
N ALA A 218 8.12 12.57 -15.14
CA ALA A 218 7.47 13.63 -14.37
C ALA A 218 8.41 14.80 -14.07
N LEU A 219 9.67 14.49 -13.77
CA LEU A 219 10.70 15.48 -13.45
C LEU A 219 11.24 16.22 -14.69
N GLN A 220 10.89 15.76 -15.91
CA GLN A 220 11.25 16.45 -17.16
C GLN A 220 10.32 17.64 -17.47
N TYR A 221 9.23 17.81 -16.72
CA TYR A 221 8.25 18.88 -16.91
C TYR A 221 8.43 20.05 -15.94
N SER A 222 9.58 20.21 -15.26
CA SER A 222 9.75 21.13 -14.12
C SER A 222 9.26 22.58 -14.32
N GLU A 223 9.27 23.07 -15.56
CA GLU A 223 8.80 24.41 -15.95
C GLU A 223 7.48 24.43 -16.76
N ASN A 224 6.85 23.27 -16.98
CA ASN A 224 5.66 23.12 -17.82
C ASN A 224 4.53 22.38 -17.08
N GLU A 225 3.93 23.08 -16.11
CA GLU A 225 2.82 22.56 -15.30
C GLU A 225 1.63 22.08 -16.15
N LYS A 226 1.24 22.85 -17.17
CA LYS A 226 0.13 22.45 -18.04
C LYS A 226 0.43 21.14 -18.78
N GLY A 227 1.61 21.03 -19.39
CA GLY A 227 2.01 19.82 -20.10
C GLY A 227 2.14 18.62 -19.16
N PHE A 228 2.56 18.85 -17.92
CA PHE A 228 2.59 17.83 -16.87
C PHE A 228 1.18 17.30 -16.56
N ILE A 229 0.23 18.20 -16.29
CA ILE A 229 -1.16 17.83 -15.95
C ILE A 229 -1.80 17.07 -17.12
N ASP A 230 -1.65 17.58 -18.35
CA ASP A 230 -2.20 16.93 -19.55
C ASP A 230 -1.64 15.50 -19.69
N TYR A 231 -0.33 15.32 -19.50
CA TYR A 231 0.29 14.00 -19.58
C TYR A 231 -0.14 13.09 -18.42
N LEU A 232 -0.16 13.58 -17.19
CA LEU A 232 -0.51 12.80 -16.00
C LEU A 232 -1.94 12.26 -16.10
N LEU A 233 -2.89 13.06 -16.58
CA LEU A 233 -4.30 12.68 -16.67
C LEU A 233 -4.66 11.87 -17.92
N ALA A 234 -3.80 11.85 -18.95
CA ALA A 234 -4.01 11.04 -20.14
C ALA A 234 -3.89 9.53 -19.86
N ASP A 235 -4.72 8.70 -20.50
CA ASP A 235 -4.59 7.23 -20.55
C ASP A 235 -4.45 6.52 -19.20
N GLN A 236 -5.07 7.06 -18.14
CA GLN A 236 -5.08 6.42 -16.82
C GLN A 236 -5.99 5.17 -16.83
N PRO A 237 -5.51 4.00 -16.36
CA PRO A 237 -6.31 2.77 -16.36
C PRO A 237 -7.53 2.90 -15.44
N GLU A 238 -8.58 2.13 -15.70
CA GLU A 238 -9.73 2.10 -14.80
C GLU A 238 -9.37 1.50 -13.43
N PRO A 239 -9.68 2.18 -12.32
CA PRO A 239 -9.40 1.65 -11.00
C PRO A 239 -10.30 0.45 -10.70
N PRO A 240 -9.77 -0.59 -10.02
CA PRO A 240 -10.59 -1.69 -9.52
C PRO A 240 -11.75 -1.22 -8.64
N LYS A 241 -12.90 -1.89 -8.77
CA LYS A 241 -14.14 -1.54 -8.03
C LYS A 241 -13.96 -1.49 -6.52
N TYR A 242 -13.07 -2.32 -5.98
CA TYR A 242 -12.85 -2.41 -4.54
C TYR A 242 -12.07 -1.23 -3.96
N PHE A 243 -11.47 -0.36 -4.78
CA PHE A 243 -10.62 0.73 -4.28
C PHE A 243 -11.38 1.71 -3.37
N ALA A 244 -12.63 2.01 -3.72
CA ALA A 244 -13.51 2.83 -2.90
C ALA A 244 -13.72 2.23 -1.50
N MET A 245 -13.83 0.90 -1.43
CA MET A 245 -13.98 0.20 -0.16
C MET A 245 -12.69 0.23 0.68
N MET A 246 -11.51 0.12 0.06
CA MET A 246 -10.23 0.23 0.80
C MET A 246 -10.04 1.63 1.38
N LYS A 247 -10.29 2.68 0.58
CA LYS A 247 -10.26 4.08 1.07
C LYS A 247 -11.20 4.26 2.27
N HIS A 248 -12.40 3.69 2.20
CA HIS A 248 -13.34 3.72 3.32
C HIS A 248 -12.79 2.98 4.54
N LEU A 249 -12.41 1.70 4.39
CA LEU A 249 -12.01 0.82 5.50
C LEU A 249 -10.66 1.19 6.14
N ASN A 250 -9.76 1.85 5.40
CA ASN A 250 -8.51 2.40 5.95
C ASN A 250 -8.73 3.71 6.69
N LYS A 251 -9.83 4.43 6.42
CA LYS A 251 -10.18 5.69 7.07
C LYS A 251 -11.01 5.50 8.35
N VAL A 252 -11.96 4.56 8.33
CA VAL A 252 -12.95 4.40 9.42
C VAL A 252 -12.50 3.43 10.51
N ASP A 253 -13.12 3.54 11.69
CA ASP A 253 -13.01 2.48 12.70
C ASP A 253 -13.69 1.20 12.21
N ARG A 254 -13.05 0.05 12.43
CA ARG A 254 -13.48 -1.27 11.93
C ARG A 254 -12.96 -2.40 12.83
N PRO A 255 -13.63 -3.57 12.85
CA PRO A 255 -13.10 -4.75 13.53
C PRO A 255 -11.70 -5.12 13.03
N LEU A 256 -10.83 -5.50 13.96
CA LEU A 256 -9.45 -5.90 13.69
C LEU A 256 -9.35 -7.41 13.58
N LEU A 257 -8.53 -7.89 12.64
CA LEU A 257 -8.14 -9.29 12.53
C LEU A 257 -6.68 -9.42 12.95
N ILE A 258 -6.46 -9.73 14.23
CA ILE A 258 -5.10 -9.81 14.81
C ILE A 258 -4.42 -11.17 14.59
N ASP A 259 -5.16 -12.13 14.04
CA ASP A 259 -4.68 -13.47 13.70
C ASP A 259 -5.25 -13.86 12.32
N VAL A 260 -4.51 -14.70 11.59
CA VAL A 260 -4.96 -15.27 10.32
C VAL A 260 -6.25 -16.07 10.54
N PRO A 261 -7.36 -15.74 9.85
CA PRO A 261 -8.63 -16.44 10.01
C PRO A 261 -8.52 -17.93 9.67
N LYS A 262 -9.15 -18.78 10.48
CA LYS A 262 -9.28 -20.21 10.20
C LYS A 262 -10.63 -20.48 9.53
N HIS A 263 -10.60 -20.85 8.27
CA HIS A 263 -11.80 -21.17 7.51
C HIS A 263 -12.18 -22.67 7.63
N PRO A 264 -13.47 -23.00 7.85
CA PRO A 264 -13.90 -24.39 7.94
C PRO A 264 -13.83 -25.09 6.58
N LYS A 265 -13.32 -26.33 6.56
CA LYS A 265 -13.45 -27.20 5.38
C LYS A 265 -14.88 -27.74 5.32
N LEU A 266 -15.53 -27.56 4.17
CA LEU A 266 -16.89 -28.06 3.96
C LEU A 266 -16.86 -29.57 3.67
N THR A 267 -17.80 -30.31 4.26
CA THR A 267 -18.10 -31.67 3.77
C THR A 267 -18.79 -31.59 2.41
N LYS A 268 -18.88 -32.73 1.71
CA LYS A 268 -19.59 -32.82 0.44
C LYS A 268 -21.05 -32.34 0.56
N GLU A 269 -21.73 -32.74 1.63
CA GLU A 269 -23.14 -32.40 1.87
C GLU A 269 -23.30 -30.90 2.15
N GLN A 270 -22.39 -30.30 2.91
CA GLN A 270 -22.37 -28.87 3.18
C GLN A 270 -22.11 -28.07 1.91
N PHE A 271 -21.15 -28.50 1.08
CA PHE A 271 -20.87 -27.89 -0.22
C PHE A 271 -22.09 -27.92 -1.13
N ILE A 272 -22.71 -29.11 -1.32
CA ILE A 272 -23.88 -29.26 -2.18
C ILE A 272 -25.02 -28.36 -1.68
N SER A 273 -25.31 -28.34 -0.39
CA SER A 273 -26.38 -27.50 0.17
C SER A 273 -26.12 -26.01 -0.04
N ALA A 274 -24.89 -25.54 0.13
CA ALA A 274 -24.54 -24.13 -0.08
C ALA A 274 -24.58 -23.76 -1.57
N TYR A 275 -24.08 -24.64 -2.45
CA TYR A 275 -24.11 -24.46 -3.89
C TYR A 275 -25.54 -24.43 -4.44
N GLU A 276 -26.42 -25.33 -4.00
CA GLU A 276 -27.84 -25.35 -4.40
C GLU A 276 -28.61 -24.10 -3.93
N LYS A 277 -28.16 -23.46 -2.85
CA LYS A 277 -28.68 -22.16 -2.37
C LYS A 277 -28.14 -20.96 -3.15
N GLY A 278 -27.30 -21.20 -4.16
CA GLY A 278 -26.73 -20.15 -5.02
C GLY A 278 -25.49 -19.47 -4.44
N MET A 279 -24.82 -20.07 -3.44
CA MET A 279 -23.56 -19.54 -2.94
C MET A 279 -22.50 -19.58 -4.06
N LYS A 280 -21.83 -18.44 -4.27
CA LYS A 280 -20.80 -18.30 -5.29
C LYS A 280 -19.62 -19.23 -4.98
N VAL A 281 -19.11 -19.92 -6.00
CA VAL A 281 -17.95 -20.82 -5.86
C VAL A 281 -16.82 -20.31 -6.73
N ILE A 282 -15.66 -20.13 -6.10
CA ILE A 282 -14.41 -19.69 -6.72
C ILE A 282 -13.50 -20.89 -6.85
N ASP A 283 -13.27 -21.33 -8.09
CA ASP A 283 -12.36 -22.41 -8.42
C ASP A 283 -10.98 -21.83 -8.73
N THR A 284 -9.97 -22.21 -7.94
CA THR A 284 -8.62 -21.62 -8.02
C THR A 284 -7.67 -22.42 -8.90
N ARG A 285 -8.14 -23.50 -9.53
CA ARG A 285 -7.33 -24.34 -10.40
C ARG A 285 -6.81 -23.56 -11.61
N ASN A 286 -5.77 -24.11 -12.23
CA ASN A 286 -5.25 -23.62 -13.50
C ASN A 286 -6.37 -23.55 -14.55
N LYS A 287 -6.46 -22.44 -15.27
CA LYS A 287 -7.49 -22.19 -16.29
C LYS A 287 -7.60 -23.29 -17.36
N VAL A 288 -6.50 -23.96 -17.70
CA VAL A 288 -6.49 -25.06 -18.67
C VAL A 288 -7.17 -26.30 -18.11
N GLU A 289 -6.97 -26.61 -16.82
CA GLU A 289 -7.66 -27.73 -16.15
C GLU A 289 -9.13 -27.40 -15.89
N PHE A 290 -9.44 -26.16 -15.51
CA PHE A 290 -10.82 -25.70 -15.36
C PHE A 290 -11.61 -25.87 -16.66
N ALA A 291 -11.02 -25.49 -17.80
CA ALA A 291 -11.66 -25.60 -19.12
C ALA A 291 -11.96 -27.05 -19.55
N LYS A 292 -11.24 -28.05 -19.02
CA LYS A 292 -11.52 -29.48 -19.30
C LYS A 292 -12.77 -29.98 -18.58
N GLY A 293 -13.15 -29.34 -17.47
CA GLY A 293 -14.30 -29.74 -16.66
C GLY A 293 -14.42 -28.91 -15.37
N PHE A 294 -15.60 -28.35 -15.17
CA PHE A 294 -15.92 -27.49 -14.04
C PHE A 294 -17.35 -27.68 -13.58
N ILE A 295 -17.63 -27.28 -12.33
CA ILE A 295 -18.98 -27.24 -11.79
C ILE A 295 -19.71 -26.06 -12.46
N PRO A 296 -20.94 -26.22 -13.00
CA PRO A 296 -21.66 -25.12 -13.61
C PRO A 296 -21.81 -23.90 -12.67
N ASN A 297 -21.94 -22.70 -13.24
CA ASN A 297 -22.13 -21.44 -12.48
C ASN A 297 -21.01 -21.11 -11.48
N THR A 298 -19.82 -21.69 -11.62
CA THR A 298 -18.63 -21.34 -10.85
C THR A 298 -17.74 -20.36 -11.60
N LEU A 299 -16.94 -19.61 -10.85
CA LEU A 299 -15.98 -18.66 -11.40
C LEU A 299 -14.57 -19.21 -11.25
N ASN A 300 -13.80 -19.26 -12.34
CA ASN A 300 -12.38 -19.55 -12.24
C ASN A 300 -11.58 -18.28 -11.98
N ILE A 301 -11.01 -18.17 -10.79
CA ILE A 301 -9.99 -17.18 -10.46
C ILE A 301 -8.75 -17.96 -10.03
N GLN A 302 -7.83 -18.16 -10.96
CA GLN A 302 -6.63 -18.98 -10.70
C GLN A 302 -5.85 -18.45 -9.50
N GLY A 303 -5.46 -19.35 -8.60
CA GLY A 303 -4.62 -19.06 -7.43
C GLY A 303 -3.18 -18.77 -7.84
N ASN A 304 -2.93 -17.54 -8.29
CA ASN A 304 -1.63 -17.00 -8.66
C ASN A 304 -1.53 -15.54 -8.22
N ASN A 305 -0.47 -14.83 -8.59
CA ASN A 305 -0.25 -13.43 -8.18
C ASN A 305 -1.36 -12.45 -8.63
N SER A 306 -2.26 -12.83 -9.53
CA SER A 306 -3.41 -12.00 -9.93
C SER A 306 -4.70 -12.35 -9.19
N PHE A 307 -4.68 -13.31 -8.26
CA PHE A 307 -5.86 -13.78 -7.54
C PHE A 307 -6.57 -12.65 -6.81
N ALA A 308 -5.86 -11.90 -5.95
CA ALA A 308 -6.42 -10.78 -5.19
C ALA A 308 -7.03 -9.71 -6.10
N THR A 309 -6.33 -9.36 -7.19
CA THR A 309 -6.80 -8.41 -8.20
C THR A 309 -8.13 -8.82 -8.81
N TRP A 310 -8.25 -10.07 -9.28
CA TRP A 310 -9.48 -10.55 -9.90
C TRP A 310 -10.61 -10.74 -8.89
N CYS A 311 -10.31 -11.15 -7.66
CA CYS A 311 -11.27 -11.15 -6.57
C CYS A 311 -11.83 -9.74 -6.32
N GLY A 312 -10.97 -8.72 -6.25
CA GLY A 312 -11.38 -7.32 -6.08
C GLY A 312 -12.24 -6.76 -7.23
N TRP A 313 -12.12 -7.31 -8.44
CA TRP A 313 -12.95 -6.92 -9.59
C TRP A 313 -14.32 -7.61 -9.62
N LEU A 314 -14.37 -8.88 -9.19
CA LEU A 314 -15.50 -9.78 -9.46
C LEU A 314 -16.35 -10.09 -8.22
N LEU A 315 -15.79 -9.94 -7.02
CA LEU A 315 -16.47 -10.20 -5.76
C LEU A 315 -16.97 -8.90 -5.12
N ASN A 316 -17.90 -9.04 -4.18
CA ASN A 316 -18.36 -7.94 -3.34
C ASN A 316 -18.20 -8.31 -1.86
N TYR A 317 -18.27 -7.30 -1.00
CA TYR A 317 -18.00 -7.43 0.44
C TYR A 317 -19.20 -7.97 1.24
N GLN A 318 -20.36 -8.12 0.61
CA GLN A 318 -21.62 -8.49 1.28
C GLN A 318 -21.99 -9.97 1.08
N GLU A 319 -21.45 -10.61 0.05
CA GLU A 319 -21.73 -12.00 -0.29
C GLU A 319 -20.67 -12.95 0.27
N GLN A 320 -21.13 -14.03 0.92
CA GLN A 320 -20.27 -15.18 1.22
C GLN A 320 -20.00 -15.99 -0.04
N PHE A 321 -18.81 -16.59 -0.13
CA PHE A 321 -18.42 -17.46 -1.22
C PHE A 321 -17.68 -18.71 -0.71
N ILE A 322 -17.65 -19.75 -1.54
CA ILE A 322 -16.88 -20.96 -1.32
C ILE A 322 -15.59 -20.87 -2.14
N LEU A 323 -14.46 -21.17 -1.51
CA LEU A 323 -13.17 -21.30 -2.19
C LEU A 323 -12.86 -22.78 -2.42
N VAL A 324 -12.58 -23.16 -3.66
CA VAL A 324 -12.10 -24.50 -4.04
C VAL A 324 -10.63 -24.38 -4.42
N ALA A 325 -9.76 -24.88 -3.55
CA ALA A 325 -8.31 -24.86 -3.73
C ALA A 325 -7.68 -26.16 -3.24
N GLU A 326 -6.46 -26.46 -3.68
CA GLU A 326 -5.65 -27.51 -3.09
C GLU A 326 -5.24 -27.12 -1.66
N ASP A 327 -5.12 -28.12 -0.78
CA ASP A 327 -4.75 -27.90 0.62
C ASP A 327 -3.42 -27.15 0.77
N SER A 328 -2.48 -27.36 -0.15
CA SER A 328 -1.17 -26.69 -0.20
C SER A 328 -1.24 -25.20 -0.54
N GLN A 329 -2.33 -24.73 -1.16
CA GLN A 329 -2.51 -23.34 -1.57
C GLN A 329 -3.45 -22.57 -0.65
N MET A 330 -4.18 -23.27 0.23
CA MET A 330 -5.25 -22.65 1.02
C MET A 330 -4.71 -21.55 1.94
N GLU A 331 -3.54 -21.76 2.55
CA GLU A 331 -2.93 -20.75 3.41
C GLU A 331 -2.61 -19.47 2.63
N ASP A 332 -1.90 -19.57 1.50
CA ASP A 332 -1.54 -18.43 0.66
C ASP A 332 -2.76 -17.65 0.13
N LEU A 333 -3.85 -18.34 -0.20
CA LEU A 333 -5.04 -17.72 -0.80
C LEU A 333 -6.01 -17.10 0.20
N THR A 334 -5.90 -17.42 1.49
CA THR A 334 -6.83 -16.97 2.54
C THR A 334 -6.20 -16.01 3.54
N ARG A 335 -4.92 -15.69 3.31
CA ARG A 335 -4.16 -14.67 4.01
C ARG A 335 -4.34 -13.31 3.35
#